data_AF-A0A7J9Q5P1-F1
#
_entry.id   AF-A0A7J9Q5P1-F1
#
_cell.length_a   1.000
_cell.length_b   1.000
_cell.length_c   1.000
_cell.angle_alpha   90.00
_cell.angle_beta   90.00
_cell.angle_gamma   90.00
#
_symmetry.space_group_name_H-M   'P 1'
#
loop_
_entity.id
_entity.type
_entity.pdbx_description
1 polymer ?
#
loop_
_entity_poly.entity_id
_entity_poly.type
_entity_poly.pdbx_seq_one_letter_code
_entity_poly.pdbx_strand_id
1 'polypeptide(L)'
;MLVGVVGKANVGKSTFFKALTLANVQIENYPFATIKPNHGMGYVRLECADKFFNVQCNPREGYCIKHNRFVPVDLIDVAGLVPGAYEGKGMGNQFLDDLRQADVLIHVVDASGGTNELGEPVTPGSYDPCNDIRFLEIELDMWYLRLIKKGWDRFARAVQQEKDHKEKIVKDIAKHLSGLKVNEEIIEDVLSKLDLDRNNISSWGEEDLKKIAIELRKKTKKMIIAANKIDVPVAKENLEKMKKEFPNYLIIGCSAESELALKEASKNGLVEYTPGDKDFKILEQEKLNEKQKNALNFIKKNILDVFENTGVQQIINSAVFDLLKYIAVFPVGVKLSDSDGNILHDCFLMPQKTTALDFAYRLHTDFGNNFIKAIDVKKRITIGKEHPLENRDVIEIISGK
;
A
#
# COMPACT_ATOMS: atom_id res chain seq x y z
N MET A 1 4.68 -5.46 -5.72
CA MET A 1 3.46 -5.09 -4.94
C MET A 1 3.13 -3.68 -5.35
N LEU A 2 1.87 -3.42 -5.71
CA LEU A 2 1.43 -2.15 -6.26
C LEU A 2 0.49 -1.43 -5.29
N VAL A 3 0.83 -0.20 -4.91
CA VAL A 3 -0.01 0.67 -4.08
C VAL A 3 -0.67 1.71 -4.97
N GLY A 4 -2.00 1.77 -4.96
CA GLY A 4 -2.76 2.77 -5.72
C GLY A 4 -3.04 4.01 -4.87
N VAL A 5 -2.64 5.19 -5.34
CA VAL A 5 -2.98 6.46 -4.71
C VAL A 5 -4.21 7.05 -5.40
N VAL A 6 -5.29 7.24 -4.64
CA VAL A 6 -6.61 7.63 -5.16
C VAL A 6 -7.15 8.84 -4.41
N GLY A 7 -7.96 9.66 -5.07
CA GLY A 7 -8.59 10.84 -4.47
C GLY A 7 -9.10 11.79 -5.53
N LYS A 8 -10.00 12.70 -5.18
CA LYS A 8 -10.52 13.73 -6.09
C LYS A 8 -9.45 14.77 -6.44
N ALA A 9 -9.75 15.68 -7.36
CA ALA A 9 -8.84 16.77 -7.69
C ALA A 9 -8.61 17.70 -6.47
N ASN A 10 -7.44 18.35 -6.43
CA ASN A 10 -7.09 19.39 -5.44
C ASN A 10 -7.06 18.99 -3.94
N VAL A 11 -7.20 17.71 -3.61
CA VAL A 11 -6.98 17.20 -2.23
C VAL A 11 -5.51 17.06 -1.86
N GLY A 12 -4.60 17.30 -2.81
CA GLY A 12 -3.16 17.11 -2.64
C GLY A 12 -2.65 15.72 -3.03
N LYS A 13 -3.43 14.95 -3.80
CA LYS A 13 -3.05 13.62 -4.33
C LYS A 13 -1.69 13.61 -5.04
N SER A 14 -1.49 14.50 -6.01
CA SER A 14 -0.23 14.57 -6.77
C SER A 14 0.95 15.02 -5.90
N THR A 15 0.72 15.89 -4.92
CA THR A 15 1.74 16.28 -3.93
C THR A 15 2.12 15.10 -3.04
N PHE A 16 1.13 14.34 -2.58
CA PHE A 16 1.32 13.13 -1.78
C PHE A 16 2.09 12.06 -2.56
N PHE A 17 1.73 11.84 -3.83
CA PHE A 17 2.44 10.92 -4.72
C PHE A 17 3.90 11.35 -4.92
N LYS A 18 4.14 12.63 -5.23
CA LYS A 18 5.50 13.18 -5.35
C LYS A 18 6.30 13.00 -4.06
N ALA A 19 5.70 13.31 -2.90
CA ALA A 19 6.33 13.13 -1.60
C ALA A 19 6.73 11.67 -1.35
N LEU A 20 5.91 10.69 -1.74
CA LEU A 20 6.27 9.28 -1.62
C LEU A 20 7.40 8.85 -2.57
N THR A 21 7.41 9.38 -3.80
CA THR A 21 8.40 9.00 -4.83
C THR A 21 9.76 9.66 -4.71
N LEU A 22 9.86 10.80 -3.99
CA LEU A 22 11.11 11.51 -3.84
C LEU A 22 12.02 10.76 -2.84
N ALA A 23 13.00 10.03 -3.39
CA ALA A 23 14.09 9.45 -2.62
C ALA A 23 15.18 10.50 -2.35
N ASN A 24 15.75 10.46 -1.15
CA ASN A 24 16.83 11.36 -0.74
C ASN A 24 18.22 10.94 -1.27
N VAL A 25 18.33 9.79 -1.95
CA VAL A 25 19.60 9.21 -2.43
C VAL A 25 19.63 9.20 -3.96
N GLN A 26 20.82 9.34 -4.56
CA GLN A 26 21.02 9.13 -6.00
C GLN A 26 20.65 7.68 -6.34
N ILE A 27 19.47 7.48 -6.92
CA ILE A 27 19.04 6.17 -7.40
C ILE A 27 19.83 5.87 -8.68
N GLU A 28 20.70 4.86 -8.65
CA GLU A 28 21.27 4.32 -9.88
C GLU A 28 20.17 3.69 -10.73
N ASN A 29 20.23 3.92 -12.05
CA ASN A 29 19.18 3.57 -12.98
C ASN A 29 18.87 2.06 -12.97
N TYR A 30 17.62 1.71 -12.64
CA TYR A 30 17.09 0.36 -12.81
C TYR A 30 17.05 -0.02 -14.30
N PRO A 31 17.54 -1.19 -14.74
CA PRO A 31 17.73 -1.48 -16.16
C PRO A 31 16.46 -1.74 -17.00
N PHE A 32 15.24 -1.61 -16.47
CA PHE A 32 14.02 -2.06 -17.18
C PHE A 32 12.76 -1.20 -17.00
N ALA A 33 12.84 0.00 -16.45
CA ALA A 33 11.65 0.78 -16.14
C ALA A 33 11.19 1.65 -17.33
N THR A 34 10.32 1.12 -18.19
CA THR A 34 9.46 1.96 -19.04
C THR A 34 8.35 2.54 -18.16
N ILE A 35 8.67 3.58 -17.39
CA ILE A 35 7.74 4.18 -16.42
C ILE A 35 6.68 4.97 -17.18
N LYS A 36 5.46 4.43 -17.25
CA LYS A 36 4.28 5.22 -17.67
C LYS A 36 4.13 6.42 -16.72
N PRO A 37 3.67 7.59 -17.17
CA PRO A 37 3.68 8.83 -16.39
C PRO A 37 2.92 8.78 -15.05
N ASN A 38 2.06 7.78 -14.85
CA ASN A 38 1.30 7.55 -13.61
C ASN A 38 1.91 6.47 -12.69
N HIS A 39 3.04 5.87 -13.04
CA HIS A 39 3.74 4.91 -12.18
C HIS A 39 4.95 5.56 -11.52
N GLY A 40 5.24 5.19 -10.29
CA GLY A 40 6.38 5.70 -9.52
C GLY A 40 6.89 4.67 -8.54
N MET A 41 8.06 4.91 -7.97
CA MET A 41 8.65 4.06 -6.93
C MET A 41 8.59 4.78 -5.60
N GLY A 42 7.87 4.22 -4.63
CA GLY A 42 7.85 4.66 -3.25
C GLY A 42 8.74 3.79 -2.38
N TYR A 43 8.86 4.14 -1.10
CA TYR A 43 9.64 3.36 -0.15
C TYR A 43 8.88 3.13 1.14
N VAL A 44 8.85 1.88 1.61
CA VAL A 44 8.45 1.56 2.97
C VAL A 44 9.66 1.57 3.89
N ARG A 45 9.50 2.20 5.04
CA ARG A 45 10.53 2.33 6.07
C ARG A 45 10.34 1.26 7.13
N LEU A 46 11.41 0.54 7.44
CA LEU A 46 11.49 -0.36 8.59
C LEU A 46 12.85 -0.24 9.29
N GLU A 47 12.94 -0.70 10.54
CA GLU A 47 14.23 -0.87 11.21
C GLU A 47 15.00 -2.01 10.54
N CYS A 48 16.22 -1.70 10.09
CA CYS A 48 17.08 -2.63 9.37
C CYS A 48 17.65 -3.69 10.33
N ALA A 49 17.92 -4.88 9.80
CA ALA A 49 18.61 -5.93 10.54
C ALA A 49 20.06 -5.55 10.91
N ASP A 50 20.64 -4.55 10.23
CA ASP A 50 22.01 -4.11 10.44
C ASP A 50 22.27 -3.59 11.87
N LYS A 51 21.24 -3.00 12.50
CA LYS A 51 21.24 -2.56 13.89
C LYS A 51 21.47 -3.71 14.86
N PHE A 52 20.87 -4.87 14.58
CA PHE A 52 21.00 -6.04 15.44
C PHE A 52 22.41 -6.62 15.39
N PHE A 53 23.03 -6.62 14.21
CA PHE A 53 24.39 -7.13 14.01
C PHE A 53 25.48 -6.08 14.20
N ASN A 54 25.11 -4.81 14.44
CA ASN A 54 26.03 -3.67 14.53
C ASN A 54 26.95 -3.55 13.32
N VAL A 55 26.37 -3.68 12.13
CA VAL A 55 27.06 -3.57 10.84
C VAL A 55 26.45 -2.45 10.02
N GLN A 56 27.15 -2.02 8.95
CA GLN A 56 26.59 -1.12 7.96
C GLN A 56 26.14 -1.93 6.74
N CYS A 57 24.84 -1.89 6.43
CA CYS A 57 24.34 -2.57 5.23
C CYS A 57 24.66 -1.79 3.95
N ASN A 58 24.77 -2.52 2.85
CA ASN A 58 24.91 -1.96 1.50
C ASN A 58 23.71 -2.42 0.65
N PRO A 59 22.57 -1.73 0.67
CA PRO A 59 21.37 -2.12 -0.08
C PRO A 59 21.60 -2.22 -1.60
N ARG A 60 21.15 -3.33 -2.23
CA ARG A 60 20.98 -3.40 -3.68
C ARG A 60 19.82 -2.55 -4.17
N GLU A 61 18.69 -2.77 -3.51
CA GLU A 61 17.42 -2.12 -3.81
C GLU A 61 17.05 -1.17 -2.67
N GLY A 62 16.66 0.04 -3.04
CA GLY A 62 16.35 1.11 -2.09
C GLY A 62 17.59 1.67 -1.40
N TYR A 63 17.46 2.02 -0.13
CA TYR A 63 18.55 2.64 0.62
C TYR A 63 18.42 2.40 2.12
N CYS A 64 19.48 2.69 2.89
CA CYS A 64 19.45 2.63 4.35
C CYS A 64 20.04 3.89 4.95
N ILE A 65 19.32 4.51 5.89
CA ILE A 65 19.73 5.74 6.59
C ILE A 65 19.57 5.50 8.09
N LYS A 66 20.66 5.64 8.86
CA LYS A 66 20.65 5.51 10.33
C LYS A 66 19.94 4.23 10.80
N HIS A 67 20.30 3.08 10.23
CA HIS A 67 19.67 1.78 10.50
C HIS A 67 18.18 1.68 10.16
N ASN A 68 17.63 2.59 9.35
CA ASN A 68 16.30 2.47 8.77
C ASN A 68 16.43 2.03 7.31
N ARG A 69 15.91 0.85 6.98
CA ARG A 69 15.86 0.33 5.61
C ARG A 69 14.63 0.88 4.90
N PHE A 70 14.84 1.39 3.70
CA PHE A 70 13.81 1.87 2.79
C PHE A 70 13.70 0.89 1.63
N VAL A 71 12.67 0.05 1.64
CA VAL A 71 12.45 -0.99 0.63
C VAL A 71 11.51 -0.45 -0.44
N PRO A 72 11.87 -0.55 -1.73
CA PRO A 72 11.06 -0.01 -2.80
C PRO A 72 9.71 -0.73 -2.92
N VAL A 73 8.68 0.04 -3.24
CA VAL A 73 7.34 -0.46 -3.57
C VAL A 73 6.80 0.28 -4.80
N ASP A 74 6.08 -0.43 -5.65
CA ASP A 74 5.50 0.19 -6.85
C ASP A 74 4.30 1.04 -6.44
N LEU A 75 4.25 2.27 -6.94
CA LEU A 75 3.14 3.20 -6.77
C LEU A 75 2.49 3.46 -8.12
N ILE A 76 1.18 3.63 -8.10
CA ILE A 76 0.41 4.14 -9.23
C ILE A 76 -0.46 5.31 -8.79
N ASP A 77 -0.30 6.45 -9.45
CA ASP A 77 -1.16 7.61 -9.29
C ASP A 77 -2.41 7.42 -10.12
N VAL A 78 -3.50 7.04 -9.48
CA VAL A 78 -4.74 6.76 -10.19
C VAL A 78 -5.47 8.08 -10.40
N ALA A 79 -5.86 8.40 -11.64
CA ALA A 79 -6.48 9.68 -12.02
C ALA A 79 -7.68 10.05 -11.11
N GLY A 80 -7.98 11.34 -10.93
CA GLY A 80 -9.06 11.73 -10.01
C GLY A 80 -10.41 11.13 -10.40
N LEU A 81 -11.09 10.51 -9.42
CA LEU A 81 -12.46 10.03 -9.60
C LEU A 81 -13.42 11.21 -9.70
N VAL A 82 -14.27 11.18 -10.73
CA VAL A 82 -15.41 12.07 -10.89
C VAL A 82 -16.67 11.23 -10.63
N PRO A 83 -17.71 11.78 -10.00
CA PRO A 83 -18.96 11.06 -9.78
C PRO A 83 -19.52 10.41 -11.05
N GLY A 84 -19.92 9.13 -10.94
CA GLY A 84 -20.46 8.37 -12.06
C GLY A 84 -19.41 7.69 -12.96
N ALA A 85 -18.16 7.57 -12.50
CA ALA A 85 -17.11 6.87 -13.25
C ALA A 85 -17.47 5.39 -13.50
N TYR A 86 -18.15 4.74 -12.56
CA TYR A 86 -18.64 3.35 -12.72
C TYR A 86 -19.65 3.18 -13.86
N GLU A 87 -20.36 4.23 -14.29
CA GLU A 87 -21.33 4.17 -15.41
C GLU A 87 -20.63 4.05 -16.77
N GLY A 88 -19.30 4.21 -16.82
CA GLY A 88 -18.53 4.16 -18.07
C GLY A 88 -18.57 5.45 -18.89
N LYS A 89 -18.96 6.57 -18.27
CA LYS A 89 -18.78 7.91 -18.85
C LYS A 89 -17.30 8.29 -18.79
N GLY A 90 -16.69 8.60 -19.94
CA GLY A 90 -15.31 9.10 -20.04
C GLY A 90 -14.20 8.05 -19.91
N MET A 91 -13.02 8.45 -19.41
CA MET A 91 -11.82 7.60 -19.23
C MET A 91 -11.91 6.60 -18.04
N GLY A 92 -13.09 6.43 -17.44
CA GLY A 92 -13.28 5.63 -16.22
C GLY A 92 -12.82 4.17 -16.32
N ASN A 93 -12.94 3.53 -17.49
CA ASN A 93 -12.49 2.14 -17.64
C ASN A 93 -10.97 1.96 -17.49
N GLN A 94 -10.15 2.90 -17.97
CA GLN A 94 -8.68 2.84 -17.81
C GLN A 94 -8.29 3.04 -16.33
N PHE A 95 -8.96 3.96 -15.64
CA PHE A 95 -8.80 4.19 -14.21
C PHE A 95 -9.13 2.94 -13.37
N LEU A 96 -10.22 2.26 -13.71
CA LEU A 96 -10.66 1.05 -13.04
C LEU A 96 -9.71 -0.13 -13.28
N ASP A 97 -9.11 -0.23 -14.47
CA ASP A 97 -8.08 -1.23 -14.77
C ASP A 97 -6.79 -1.00 -13.96
N ASP A 98 -6.40 0.26 -13.72
CA ASP A 98 -5.28 0.62 -12.85
C ASP A 98 -5.56 0.23 -11.38
N LEU A 99 -6.77 0.52 -10.88
CA LEU A 99 -7.21 0.07 -9.55
C LEU A 99 -7.24 -1.44 -9.43
N ARG A 100 -7.63 -2.16 -10.49
CA ARG A 100 -7.66 -3.62 -10.52
C ARG A 100 -6.29 -4.21 -10.19
N GLN A 101 -5.21 -3.58 -10.63
CA GLN A 101 -3.85 -4.07 -10.38
C GLN A 101 -3.33 -3.76 -8.97
N ALA A 102 -3.84 -2.72 -8.30
CA ALA A 102 -3.38 -2.33 -6.97
C ALA A 102 -3.68 -3.40 -5.90
N ASP A 103 -2.71 -3.69 -5.04
CA ASP A 103 -2.87 -4.58 -3.87
C ASP A 103 -3.54 -3.85 -2.69
N VAL A 104 -3.28 -2.55 -2.57
CA VAL A 104 -3.85 -1.67 -1.52
C VAL A 104 -4.06 -0.28 -2.07
N LEU A 105 -5.07 0.42 -1.55
CA LEU A 105 -5.39 1.79 -1.93
C LEU A 105 -5.08 2.77 -0.80
N ILE A 106 -4.37 3.85 -1.11
CA ILE A 106 -4.25 5.03 -0.26
C ILE A 106 -5.23 6.08 -0.79
N HIS A 107 -6.32 6.30 -0.05
CA HIS A 107 -7.29 7.32 -0.39
C HIS A 107 -6.94 8.65 0.27
N VAL A 108 -6.45 9.58 -0.54
CA VAL A 108 -6.16 10.95 -0.13
C VAL A 108 -7.46 11.75 -0.07
N VAL A 109 -7.78 12.24 1.12
CA VAL A 109 -8.97 13.04 1.43
C VAL A 109 -8.52 14.39 1.99
N ASP A 110 -9.20 15.46 1.65
CA ASP A 110 -8.93 16.79 2.18
C ASP A 110 -9.55 16.95 3.58
N ALA A 111 -8.76 16.74 4.63
CA ALA A 111 -9.23 16.85 6.00
C ALA A 111 -9.68 18.26 6.37
N SER A 112 -9.20 19.30 5.66
CA SER A 112 -9.58 20.68 5.93
C SER A 112 -11.03 21.00 5.53
N GLY A 113 -11.70 20.14 4.75
CA GLY A 113 -13.02 20.44 4.20
C GLY A 113 -13.01 21.62 3.22
N GLY A 114 -11.84 21.92 2.64
CA GLY A 114 -11.60 23.02 1.70
C GLY A 114 -11.78 22.64 0.23
N THR A 115 -12.35 21.47 -0.07
CA THR A 115 -12.66 21.04 -1.43
C THR A 115 -14.04 20.39 -1.50
N ASN A 116 -14.88 20.79 -2.46
CA ASN A 116 -16.22 20.22 -2.67
C ASN A 116 -16.18 18.84 -3.37
N GLU A 117 -17.34 18.26 -3.67
CA GLU A 117 -17.49 16.94 -4.34
C GLU A 117 -16.77 16.85 -5.69
N LEU A 118 -16.68 17.96 -6.43
CA LEU A 118 -16.01 18.03 -7.73
C LEU A 118 -14.50 18.27 -7.61
N GLY A 119 -14.00 18.45 -6.39
CA GLY A 119 -12.61 18.81 -6.12
C GLY A 119 -12.31 20.30 -6.35
N GLU A 120 -13.33 21.17 -6.40
CA GLU A 120 -13.13 22.61 -6.49
C GLU A 120 -12.85 23.19 -5.10
N PRO A 121 -11.93 24.18 -5.00
CA PRO A 121 -11.60 24.79 -3.72
C PRO A 121 -12.79 25.57 -3.15
N VAL A 122 -13.11 25.31 -1.89
CA VAL A 122 -14.13 26.02 -1.09
C VAL A 122 -13.52 26.49 0.23
N THR A 123 -14.24 27.32 0.97
CA THR A 123 -13.80 27.78 2.29
C THR A 123 -13.57 26.57 3.22
N PRO A 124 -12.39 26.44 3.87
CA PRO A 124 -12.12 25.36 4.81
C PRO A 124 -13.22 25.21 5.87
N GLY A 125 -13.60 23.97 6.18
CA GLY A 125 -14.69 23.64 7.09
C GLY A 125 -16.09 23.70 6.49
N SER A 126 -16.26 24.12 5.23
CA SER A 126 -17.58 24.20 4.58
C SER A 126 -18.06 22.86 4.01
N TYR A 127 -17.13 21.95 3.71
CA TYR A 127 -17.43 20.63 3.17
C TYR A 127 -17.07 19.54 4.18
N ASP A 128 -17.88 18.47 4.23
CA ASP A 128 -17.67 17.32 5.10
C ASP A 128 -16.80 16.25 4.42
N PRO A 129 -15.54 16.04 4.86
CA PRO A 129 -14.63 15.09 4.21
C PRO A 129 -15.10 13.63 4.28
N CYS A 130 -16.00 13.31 5.23
CA CYS A 130 -16.62 11.99 5.32
C CYS A 130 -17.38 11.59 4.04
N ASN A 131 -17.91 12.58 3.30
CA ASN A 131 -18.61 12.32 2.05
C ASN A 131 -17.68 11.80 0.95
N ASP A 132 -16.41 12.23 0.91
CA ASP A 132 -15.43 11.73 -0.06
C ASP A 132 -15.15 10.24 0.15
N ILE A 133 -15.05 9.81 1.42
CA ILE A 133 -14.81 8.41 1.78
C ILE A 133 -15.99 7.55 1.31
N ARG A 134 -17.23 7.95 1.65
CA ARG A 134 -18.45 7.23 1.22
C ARG A 134 -18.57 7.19 -0.30
N PHE A 135 -18.26 8.30 -0.95
CA PHE A 135 -18.31 8.40 -2.39
C PHE A 135 -17.41 7.35 -3.04
N LEU A 136 -16.15 7.26 -2.61
CA LEU A 136 -15.23 6.25 -3.13
C LEU A 136 -15.69 4.82 -2.85
N GLU A 137 -16.24 4.55 -1.66
CA GLU A 137 -16.80 3.23 -1.34
C GLU A 137 -17.92 2.84 -2.31
N ILE A 138 -18.89 3.73 -2.52
CA ILE A 138 -20.03 3.49 -3.41
C ILE A 138 -19.55 3.26 -4.84
N GLU A 139 -18.64 4.09 -5.36
CA GLU A 139 -18.09 3.94 -6.70
C GLU A 139 -17.39 2.59 -6.89
N LEU A 140 -16.58 2.16 -5.93
CA LEU A 140 -15.90 0.86 -5.98
C LEU A 140 -16.88 -0.30 -5.88
N ASP A 141 -17.87 -0.23 -4.99
CA ASP A 141 -18.88 -1.27 -4.81
C ASP A 141 -19.73 -1.45 -6.09
N MET A 142 -20.15 -0.34 -6.70
CA MET A 142 -20.90 -0.35 -7.96
C MET A 142 -20.04 -0.84 -9.13
N TRP A 143 -18.76 -0.49 -9.16
CA TRP A 143 -17.83 -1.02 -10.14
C TRP A 143 -17.67 -2.55 -10.03
N TYR A 144 -17.47 -3.08 -8.82
CA TYR A 144 -17.42 -4.53 -8.58
C TYR A 144 -18.71 -5.22 -9.02
N LEU A 145 -19.87 -4.66 -8.67
CA LEU A 145 -21.17 -5.17 -9.10
C LEU A 145 -21.26 -5.23 -10.63
N ARG A 146 -20.85 -4.16 -11.32
CA ARG A 146 -20.85 -4.12 -12.79
C ARG A 146 -19.94 -5.18 -13.40
N LEU A 147 -18.75 -5.40 -12.83
CA LEU A 147 -17.81 -6.43 -13.29
C LEU A 147 -18.39 -7.83 -13.12
N ILE A 148 -18.98 -8.12 -11.95
CA ILE A 148 -19.59 -9.42 -11.67
C ILE A 148 -20.82 -9.66 -12.55
N LYS A 149 -21.71 -8.65 -12.67
CA LYS A 149 -22.93 -8.72 -13.48
C LYS A 149 -22.63 -8.94 -14.97
N LYS A 150 -21.48 -8.43 -15.46
CA LYS A 150 -21.09 -8.56 -16.86
C LYS A 150 -20.80 -10.01 -17.24
N GLY A 151 -21.78 -10.66 -17.86
CA GLY A 151 -21.66 -12.06 -18.32
C GLY A 151 -22.07 -13.09 -17.28
N TRP A 152 -22.60 -12.65 -16.13
CA TRP A 152 -23.06 -13.52 -15.04
C TRP A 152 -24.09 -14.54 -15.52
N ASP A 153 -25.13 -14.12 -16.25
CA ASP A 153 -26.23 -15.02 -16.66
C ASP A 153 -25.79 -16.20 -17.53
N ARG A 154 -24.73 -15.99 -18.33
CA ARG A 154 -24.16 -17.05 -19.16
C ARG A 154 -23.27 -17.96 -18.31
N PHE A 155 -22.48 -17.37 -17.44
CA PHE A 155 -21.60 -18.07 -16.51
C PHE A 155 -22.39 -18.96 -15.54
N ALA A 156 -23.41 -18.39 -14.86
CA ALA A 156 -24.26 -19.10 -13.90
C ALA A 156 -24.97 -20.30 -14.53
N ARG A 157 -25.49 -20.17 -15.75
CA ARG A 157 -26.10 -21.28 -16.49
C ARG A 157 -25.10 -22.38 -16.85
N ALA A 158 -23.88 -22.01 -17.25
CA ALA A 158 -22.84 -22.97 -17.61
C ALA A 158 -22.41 -23.79 -16.37
N VAL A 159 -22.12 -23.12 -15.26
CA VAL A 159 -21.72 -23.77 -14.01
C VAL A 159 -22.85 -24.68 -13.50
N GLN A 160 -24.11 -24.24 -13.53
CA GLN A 160 -25.25 -25.04 -13.06
C GLN A 160 -25.46 -26.35 -13.84
N GLN A 161 -25.04 -26.41 -15.11
CA GLN A 161 -25.17 -27.61 -15.94
C GLN A 161 -24.07 -28.65 -15.68
N GLU A 162 -23.02 -28.29 -14.95
CA GLU A 162 -21.96 -29.23 -14.60
C GLU A 162 -22.39 -30.23 -13.51
N LYS A 163 -21.98 -31.49 -13.68
CA LYS A 163 -22.35 -32.59 -12.77
C LYS A 163 -21.81 -32.41 -11.34
N ASP A 164 -20.73 -31.65 -11.15
CA ASP A 164 -20.06 -31.40 -9.86
C ASP A 164 -20.06 -29.91 -9.47
N HIS A 165 -21.05 -29.14 -9.93
CA HIS A 165 -21.07 -27.68 -9.78
C HIS A 165 -20.91 -27.20 -8.33
N LYS A 166 -21.38 -27.96 -7.33
CA LYS A 166 -21.30 -27.59 -5.91
C LYS A 166 -19.87 -27.53 -5.38
N GLU A 167 -19.00 -28.43 -5.86
CA GLU A 167 -17.60 -28.48 -5.44
C GLU A 167 -16.73 -27.52 -6.27
N LYS A 168 -17.15 -27.23 -7.51
CA LYS A 168 -16.40 -26.37 -8.45
C LYS A 168 -16.81 -24.90 -8.44
N ILE A 169 -17.97 -24.55 -7.86
CA ILE A 169 -18.49 -23.18 -7.82
C ILE A 169 -17.43 -22.16 -7.36
N VAL A 170 -16.72 -22.47 -6.27
CA VAL A 170 -15.69 -21.60 -5.69
C VAL A 170 -14.56 -21.38 -6.70
N LYS A 171 -14.09 -22.46 -7.31
CA LYS A 171 -13.01 -22.47 -8.29
C LYS A 171 -13.41 -21.74 -9.58
N ASP A 172 -14.62 -21.95 -10.06
CA ASP A 172 -15.12 -21.32 -11.29
C ASP A 172 -15.33 -19.83 -11.10
N ILE A 173 -15.89 -19.40 -9.95
CA ILE A 173 -16.04 -17.98 -9.62
C ILE A 173 -14.66 -17.34 -9.44
N ALA A 174 -13.74 -17.99 -8.72
CA ALA A 174 -12.37 -17.50 -8.55
C ALA A 174 -11.66 -17.34 -9.91
N LYS A 175 -11.86 -18.28 -10.84
CA LYS A 175 -11.32 -18.19 -12.21
C LYS A 175 -11.94 -17.05 -12.99
N HIS A 176 -13.27 -16.89 -12.92
CA HIS A 176 -14.00 -15.82 -13.60
C HIS A 176 -13.58 -14.43 -13.11
N LEU A 177 -13.35 -14.30 -11.80
CA LEU A 177 -12.96 -13.05 -11.13
C LEU A 177 -11.45 -12.96 -10.85
N SER A 178 -10.64 -13.80 -11.49
CA SER A 178 -9.18 -13.84 -11.27
C SER A 178 -8.50 -12.50 -11.53
N GLY A 179 -9.05 -11.69 -12.46
CA GLY A 179 -8.61 -10.33 -12.71
C GLY A 179 -8.66 -9.40 -11.48
N LEU A 180 -9.51 -9.69 -10.49
CA LEU A 180 -9.63 -8.93 -9.24
C LEU A 180 -8.67 -9.40 -8.15
N LYS A 181 -7.69 -10.26 -8.48
CA LYS A 181 -6.77 -10.90 -7.53
C LYS A 181 -7.50 -11.71 -6.44
N VAL A 182 -8.58 -12.36 -6.84
CA VAL A 182 -9.37 -13.23 -5.96
C VAL A 182 -8.82 -14.66 -6.02
N ASN A 183 -8.74 -15.33 -4.87
CA ASN A 183 -8.41 -16.75 -4.76
C ASN A 183 -9.61 -17.55 -4.23
N GLU A 184 -9.49 -18.89 -4.25
CA GLU A 184 -10.55 -19.80 -3.79
C GLU A 184 -10.90 -19.57 -2.31
N GLU A 185 -9.91 -19.30 -1.46
CA GLU A 185 -10.12 -19.01 -0.03
C GLU A 185 -10.98 -17.76 0.21
N ILE A 186 -10.74 -16.67 -0.54
CA ILE A 186 -11.52 -15.44 -0.45
C ILE A 186 -12.97 -15.69 -0.86
N ILE A 187 -13.19 -16.43 -1.96
CA ILE A 187 -14.54 -16.76 -2.42
C ILE A 187 -15.27 -17.61 -1.39
N GLU A 188 -14.63 -18.65 -0.88
CA GLU A 188 -15.23 -19.55 0.12
C GLU A 188 -15.65 -18.78 1.38
N ASP A 189 -14.80 -17.88 1.87
CA ASP A 189 -15.12 -17.05 3.03
C ASP A 189 -16.29 -16.07 2.76
N VAL A 190 -16.33 -15.45 1.56
CA VAL A 190 -17.43 -14.56 1.17
C VAL A 190 -18.75 -15.32 1.06
N LEU A 191 -18.76 -16.47 0.39
CA LEU A 191 -19.97 -17.28 0.20
C LEU A 191 -20.47 -17.84 1.53
N SER A 192 -19.57 -18.27 2.41
CA SER A 192 -19.91 -18.75 3.76
C SER A 192 -20.51 -17.64 4.62
N LYS A 193 -19.96 -16.42 4.52
CA LYS A 193 -20.42 -15.26 5.30
C LYS A 193 -21.81 -14.77 4.88
N LEU A 194 -22.13 -14.86 3.59
CA LEU A 194 -23.38 -14.34 3.03
C LEU A 194 -24.54 -15.36 3.04
N ASP A 195 -24.27 -16.62 3.43
CA ASP A 195 -25.24 -17.73 3.48
C ASP A 195 -26.07 -17.87 2.19
N LEU A 196 -25.39 -17.72 1.05
CA LEU A 196 -26.04 -17.78 -0.26
C LEU A 196 -26.28 -19.23 -0.70
N ASP A 197 -27.42 -19.47 -1.36
CA ASP A 197 -27.75 -20.80 -1.87
C ASP A 197 -26.77 -21.23 -2.97
N ARG A 198 -25.86 -22.14 -2.61
CA ARG A 198 -24.87 -22.72 -3.53
C ARG A 198 -25.48 -23.76 -4.48
N ASN A 199 -26.72 -24.19 -4.23
CA ASN A 199 -27.40 -25.17 -5.08
C ASN A 199 -27.93 -24.56 -6.37
N ASN A 200 -28.22 -23.26 -6.36
CA ASN A 200 -28.77 -22.56 -7.52
C ASN A 200 -28.12 -21.19 -7.71
N ILE A 201 -26.98 -21.15 -8.40
CA ILE A 201 -26.28 -19.91 -8.72
C ILE A 201 -27.14 -19.02 -9.64
N SER A 202 -27.97 -19.65 -10.47
CA SER A 202 -28.83 -18.93 -11.42
C SER A 202 -29.96 -18.16 -10.72
N SER A 203 -30.28 -18.45 -9.45
CA SER A 203 -31.26 -17.68 -8.69
C SER A 203 -30.66 -16.47 -7.96
N TRP A 204 -29.34 -16.26 -8.00
CA TRP A 204 -28.72 -15.10 -7.36
C TRP A 204 -29.15 -13.82 -8.07
N GLY A 205 -29.88 -12.98 -7.35
CA GLY A 205 -30.39 -11.72 -7.86
C GLY A 205 -29.33 -10.62 -7.82
N GLU A 206 -29.70 -9.44 -8.33
CA GLU A 206 -28.82 -8.26 -8.31
C GLU A 206 -28.38 -7.86 -6.90
N GLU A 207 -29.26 -8.00 -5.91
CA GLU A 207 -28.93 -7.73 -4.50
C GLU A 207 -27.90 -8.70 -3.93
N ASP A 208 -27.94 -9.98 -4.34
CA ASP A 208 -26.95 -10.97 -3.89
C ASP A 208 -25.59 -10.69 -4.52
N LEU A 209 -25.57 -10.38 -5.82
CA LEU A 209 -24.34 -9.96 -6.51
C LEU A 209 -23.75 -8.69 -5.92
N LYS A 210 -24.60 -7.76 -5.47
CA LYS A 210 -24.16 -6.53 -4.79
C LYS A 210 -23.53 -6.82 -3.44
N LYS A 211 -24.10 -7.72 -2.64
CA LYS A 211 -23.49 -8.17 -1.38
C LYS A 211 -22.13 -8.84 -1.62
N ILE A 212 -22.05 -9.72 -2.63
CA ILE A 212 -20.79 -10.36 -3.03
C ILE A 212 -19.77 -9.30 -3.45
N ALA A 213 -20.16 -8.33 -4.28
CA ALA A 213 -19.31 -7.23 -4.74
C ALA A 213 -18.68 -6.46 -3.57
N ILE A 214 -19.50 -6.05 -2.59
CA ILE A 214 -19.07 -5.31 -1.40
C ILE A 214 -18.06 -6.13 -0.59
N GLU A 215 -18.35 -7.39 -0.29
CA GLU A 215 -17.47 -8.23 0.53
C GLU A 215 -16.17 -8.60 -0.19
N LEU A 216 -16.22 -8.82 -1.52
CA LEU A 216 -15.02 -9.03 -2.32
C LEU A 216 -14.14 -7.79 -2.36
N ARG A 217 -14.72 -6.60 -2.56
CA ARG A 217 -13.96 -5.35 -2.53
C ARG A 217 -13.28 -5.15 -1.18
N LYS A 218 -13.98 -5.36 -0.05
CA LYS A 218 -13.38 -5.24 1.30
C LYS A 218 -12.15 -6.14 1.48
N LYS A 219 -12.16 -7.35 0.92
CA LYS A 219 -11.05 -8.31 1.03
C LYS A 219 -9.90 -8.04 0.06
N THR A 220 -10.22 -7.71 -1.19
CA THR A 220 -9.24 -7.57 -2.27
C THR A 220 -8.66 -6.17 -2.38
N LYS A 221 -9.42 -5.14 -2.00
CA LYS A 221 -9.04 -3.72 -2.07
C LYS A 221 -9.13 -3.11 -0.70
N LYS A 222 -8.19 -3.52 0.15
CA LYS A 222 -7.99 -2.85 1.43
C LYS A 222 -7.60 -1.40 1.16
N MET A 223 -8.13 -0.51 1.99
CA MET A 223 -7.95 0.93 1.82
C MET A 223 -7.51 1.56 3.14
N ILE A 224 -6.56 2.48 3.05
CA ILE A 224 -6.15 3.39 4.12
C ILE A 224 -6.52 4.81 3.72
N ILE A 225 -7.00 5.62 4.66
CA ILE A 225 -7.37 7.01 4.41
C ILE A 225 -6.21 7.92 4.84
N ALA A 226 -5.69 8.66 3.87
CA ALA A 226 -4.72 9.73 4.05
C ALA A 226 -5.48 11.05 4.20
N ALA A 227 -5.77 11.44 5.44
CA ALA A 227 -6.45 12.69 5.77
C ALA A 227 -5.46 13.86 5.65
N ASN A 228 -5.33 14.38 4.43
CA ASN A 228 -4.33 15.36 4.02
C ASN A 228 -4.73 16.80 4.39
N LYS A 229 -3.75 17.71 4.37
CA LYS A 229 -3.88 19.12 4.77
C LYS A 229 -4.19 19.30 6.26
N ILE A 230 -3.61 18.43 7.09
CA ILE A 230 -3.82 18.50 8.54
C ILE A 230 -3.19 19.73 9.22
N ASP A 231 -2.36 20.43 8.48
CA ASP A 231 -1.81 21.74 8.81
C ASP A 231 -2.87 22.86 8.90
N VAL A 232 -4.08 22.62 8.39
CA VAL A 232 -5.22 23.55 8.54
C VAL A 232 -5.92 23.33 9.90
N PRO A 233 -6.20 24.37 10.71
CA PRO A 233 -6.74 24.21 12.07
C PRO A 233 -8.01 23.34 12.17
N VAL A 234 -8.96 23.50 11.24
CA VAL A 234 -10.24 22.76 11.21
C VAL A 234 -10.04 21.26 10.93
N ALA A 235 -8.90 20.88 10.33
CA ALA A 235 -8.65 19.51 9.92
C ALA A 235 -8.54 18.52 11.09
N LYS A 236 -8.15 18.98 12.28
CA LYS A 236 -8.08 18.14 13.49
C LYS A 236 -9.45 17.63 13.91
N GLU A 237 -10.45 18.51 13.95
CA GLU A 237 -11.82 18.16 14.32
C GLU A 237 -12.43 17.20 13.29
N ASN A 238 -12.21 17.49 12.01
CA ASN A 238 -12.64 16.62 10.92
C ASN A 238 -11.95 15.25 10.94
N LEU A 239 -10.66 15.18 11.28
CA LEU A 239 -9.95 13.91 11.44
C LEU A 239 -10.62 13.02 12.50
N GLU A 240 -10.90 13.59 13.66
CA GLU A 240 -11.54 12.86 14.76
C GLU A 240 -12.98 12.46 14.41
N LYS A 241 -13.70 13.30 13.65
CA LYS A 241 -15.01 12.94 13.10
C LYS A 241 -14.90 11.75 12.14
N MET A 242 -13.98 11.79 11.18
CA MET A 242 -13.75 10.69 10.23
C MET A 242 -13.43 9.38 10.95
N LYS A 243 -12.54 9.40 11.95
CA LYS A 243 -12.20 8.20 12.74
C LYS A 243 -13.41 7.61 13.49
N LYS A 244 -14.28 8.46 14.04
CA LYS A 244 -15.50 8.01 14.74
C LYS A 244 -16.53 7.39 13.79
N GLU A 245 -16.68 7.98 12.62
CA GLU A 245 -17.68 7.57 11.64
C GLU A 245 -17.27 6.32 10.86
N PHE A 246 -15.96 6.15 10.64
CA PHE A 246 -15.37 5.06 9.88
C PHE A 246 -14.37 4.24 10.72
N PRO A 247 -14.80 3.57 11.80
CA PRO A 247 -13.90 2.84 12.70
C PRO A 247 -13.21 1.64 12.03
N ASN A 248 -13.73 1.17 10.90
CA ASN A 248 -13.17 0.05 10.13
C ASN A 248 -12.00 0.47 9.23
N TYR A 249 -11.82 1.77 8.98
CA TYR A 249 -10.71 2.28 8.19
C TYR A 249 -9.58 2.76 9.08
N LEU A 250 -8.36 2.48 8.65
CA LEU A 250 -7.20 3.12 9.23
C LEU A 250 -7.12 4.53 8.63
N ILE A 251 -7.30 5.55 9.47
CA ILE A 251 -7.30 6.96 9.06
C ILE A 251 -6.14 7.67 9.74
N ILE A 252 -5.21 8.16 8.92
CA ILE A 252 -4.00 8.82 9.38
C ILE A 252 -3.97 10.24 8.82
N GLY A 253 -3.80 11.20 9.70
CA GLY A 253 -3.59 12.60 9.36
C GLY A 253 -2.24 12.80 8.68
N CYS A 254 -2.20 13.57 7.59
CA CYS A 254 -0.94 13.90 6.94
C CYS A 254 -0.89 15.32 6.38
N SER A 255 0.32 15.80 6.14
CA SER A 255 0.59 17.01 5.37
C SER A 255 1.59 16.69 4.27
N ALA A 256 1.06 16.40 3.08
CA ALA A 256 1.86 16.04 1.91
C ALA A 256 2.84 17.14 1.50
N GLU A 257 2.41 18.41 1.59
CA GLU A 257 3.23 19.57 1.25
C GLU A 257 4.44 19.69 2.18
N SER A 258 4.23 19.44 3.47
CA SER A 258 5.28 19.51 4.48
C SER A 258 6.30 18.38 4.33
N GLU A 259 5.85 17.15 4.03
CA GLU A 259 6.76 16.05 3.71
C GLU A 259 7.59 16.36 2.46
N LEU A 260 6.95 16.85 1.41
CA LEU A 260 7.64 17.20 0.16
C LEU A 260 8.70 18.29 0.40
N ALA A 261 8.34 19.35 1.13
CA ALA A 261 9.26 20.44 1.47
C ALA A 261 10.46 19.95 2.29
N LEU A 262 10.27 19.07 3.28
CA LEU A 262 11.36 18.50 4.07
C LEU A 262 12.29 17.61 3.22
N LYS A 263 11.72 16.78 2.34
CA LYS A 263 12.52 15.93 1.45
C LYS A 263 13.31 16.74 0.42
N GLU A 264 12.72 17.76 -0.18
CA GLU A 264 13.41 18.66 -1.10
C GLU A 264 14.52 19.45 -0.39
N ALA A 265 14.25 19.97 0.80
CA ALA A 265 15.25 20.64 1.61
C ALA A 265 16.42 19.69 1.97
N SER A 266 16.12 18.42 2.26
CA SER A 266 17.15 17.43 2.57
C SER A 266 17.97 17.03 1.35
N LYS A 267 17.32 16.83 0.20
CA LYS A 267 18.00 16.58 -1.08
C LYS A 267 18.94 17.71 -1.48
N ASN A 268 18.59 18.96 -1.15
CA ASN A 268 19.42 20.15 -1.39
C ASN A 268 20.47 20.39 -0.30
N GLY A 269 20.61 19.50 0.69
CA GLY A 269 21.61 19.61 1.76
C GLY A 269 21.29 20.69 2.81
N LEU A 270 20.08 21.26 2.81
CA LEU A 270 19.68 22.32 3.74
C LEU A 270 19.31 21.76 5.12
N VAL A 271 18.72 20.56 5.14
CA VAL A 271 18.32 19.86 6.38
C VAL A 271 18.74 18.39 6.37
N GLU A 272 19.05 17.87 7.55
CA GLU A 272 19.17 16.44 7.80
C GLU A 272 17.80 15.92 8.24
N TYR A 273 17.11 15.25 7.32
CA TYR A 273 15.77 14.68 7.55
C TYR A 273 15.67 13.27 6.96
N THR A 274 15.19 12.32 7.76
CA THR A 274 14.83 10.98 7.28
C THR A 274 13.30 10.89 7.16
N PRO A 275 12.73 10.42 6.04
CA PRO A 275 11.28 10.39 5.86
C PRO A 275 10.54 9.69 7.01
N GLY A 276 9.57 10.37 7.61
CA GLY A 276 8.83 9.91 8.79
C GLY A 276 9.51 10.14 10.15
N ASP A 277 10.67 10.81 10.21
CA ASP A 277 11.27 11.22 11.49
C ASP A 277 10.43 12.28 12.20
N LYS A 278 10.55 12.31 13.54
CA LYS A 278 9.85 13.27 14.39
C LYS A 278 10.46 14.66 14.43
N ASP A 279 11.69 14.80 13.96
CA ASP A 279 12.40 16.08 13.89
C ASP A 279 13.38 16.09 12.71
N PHE A 280 13.88 17.27 12.38
CA PHE A 280 14.95 17.49 11.41
C PHE A 280 15.99 18.45 11.97
N LYS A 281 17.23 18.35 11.47
CA LYS A 281 18.29 19.31 11.83
C LYS A 281 18.58 20.23 10.65
N ILE A 282 18.68 21.52 10.91
CA ILE A 282 19.09 22.49 9.89
C ILE A 282 20.62 22.47 9.81
N LEU A 283 21.17 22.18 8.64
CA LEU A 283 22.62 22.09 8.42
C LEU A 283 23.22 23.46 8.09
N GLU A 284 22.54 24.26 7.27
CA GLU A 284 23.06 25.52 6.76
C GLU A 284 22.06 26.67 6.95
N GLN A 285 22.02 27.23 8.17
CA GLN A 285 21.09 28.34 8.49
C GLN A 285 21.29 29.58 7.61
N GLU A 286 22.51 29.81 7.13
CA GLU A 286 22.90 30.99 6.35
C GLU A 286 22.46 30.90 4.88
N LYS A 287 22.27 29.69 4.33
CA LYS A 287 21.80 29.50 2.94
C LYS A 287 20.27 29.54 2.82
N LEU A 288 19.55 29.46 3.94
CA LEU A 288 18.10 29.51 3.95
C LEU A 288 17.61 30.95 3.79
N ASN A 289 16.73 31.18 2.82
CA ASN A 289 16.00 32.45 2.74
C ASN A 289 14.92 32.53 3.85
N GLU A 290 14.43 33.74 4.14
CA GLU A 290 13.43 33.96 5.19
C GLU A 290 12.14 33.16 4.97
N LYS A 291 11.72 32.96 3.71
CA LYS A 291 10.54 32.15 3.38
C LYS A 291 10.74 30.67 3.76
N GLN A 292 11.91 30.11 3.47
CA GLN A 292 12.28 28.73 3.79
C GLN A 292 12.40 28.54 5.30
N LYS A 293 13.00 29.49 6.03
CA LYS A 293 13.04 29.45 7.50
C LYS A 293 11.64 29.45 8.09
N ASN A 294 10.77 30.32 7.59
CA ASN A 294 9.38 30.40 8.05
C ASN A 294 8.60 29.11 7.74
N ALA A 295 8.79 28.52 6.56
CA ALA A 295 8.20 27.24 6.20
C ALA A 295 8.68 26.10 7.10
N LEU A 296 9.99 25.97 7.33
CA LEU A 296 10.55 24.95 8.23
C LEU A 296 10.06 25.12 9.67
N ASN A 297 9.98 26.36 10.16
CA ASN A 297 9.44 26.67 11.48
C ASN A 297 7.95 26.33 11.59
N PHE A 298 7.18 26.58 10.52
CA PHE A 298 5.77 26.21 10.44
C PHE A 298 5.62 24.68 10.52
N ILE A 299 6.39 23.93 9.73
CA ILE A 299 6.36 22.46 9.72
C ILE A 299 6.71 21.91 11.10
N LYS A 300 7.77 22.43 11.73
CA LYS A 300 8.19 21.99 13.06
C LYS A 300 7.08 22.20 14.10
N LYS A 301 6.57 23.43 14.21
CA LYS A 301 5.60 23.81 15.27
C LYS A 301 4.20 23.26 15.06
N ASN A 302 3.68 23.28 13.84
CA ASN A 302 2.28 22.97 13.58
C ASN A 302 2.04 21.51 13.21
N ILE A 303 3.10 20.79 12.79
CA ILE A 303 2.98 19.43 12.28
C ILE A 303 3.79 18.47 13.15
N LEU A 304 5.12 18.61 13.20
CA LEU A 304 5.97 17.66 13.91
C LEU A 304 5.74 17.68 15.42
N ASP A 305 5.67 18.85 16.04
CA ASP A 305 5.44 18.98 17.49
C ASP A 305 4.02 18.51 17.90
N VAL A 306 3.06 18.49 16.97
CA VAL A 306 1.64 18.19 17.23
C VAL A 306 1.29 16.74 16.89
N PHE A 307 1.72 16.26 15.73
CA PHE A 307 1.37 14.95 15.18
C PHE A 307 2.53 13.95 15.21
N GLU A 308 3.66 14.35 15.80
CA GLU A 308 4.93 13.63 15.86
C GLU A 308 5.60 13.37 14.51
N ASN A 309 4.89 13.36 13.38
CA ASN A 309 5.44 13.18 12.05
C ASN A 309 4.49 13.80 11.01
N THR A 310 4.90 13.82 9.74
CA THR A 310 4.11 14.39 8.62
C THR A 310 2.96 13.49 8.15
N GLY A 311 2.90 12.25 8.61
CA GLY A 311 1.89 11.24 8.27
C GLY A 311 2.14 10.47 6.98
N VAL A 312 2.87 11.04 6.01
CA VAL A 312 3.02 10.44 4.66
C VAL A 312 3.75 9.09 4.70
N GLN A 313 4.92 9.05 5.34
CA GLN A 313 5.68 7.80 5.50
C GLN A 313 4.92 6.79 6.40
N GLN A 314 4.19 7.28 7.40
CA GLN A 314 3.38 6.44 8.27
C GLN A 314 2.26 5.73 7.49
N ILE A 315 1.60 6.44 6.56
CA ILE A 315 0.53 5.88 5.72
C ILE A 315 1.04 4.74 4.85
N ILE A 316 2.13 4.93 4.11
CA ILE A 316 2.66 3.86 3.24
C ILE A 316 3.17 2.66 4.05
N ASN A 317 3.80 2.90 5.20
CA ASN A 317 4.21 1.85 6.12
C ASN A 317 3.00 1.06 6.64
N SER A 318 1.96 1.76 7.08
CA SER A 318 0.76 1.12 7.63
C SER A 318 -0.02 0.39 6.53
N ALA A 319 -0.03 0.90 5.30
CA ALA A 319 -0.64 0.21 4.15
C ALA A 319 0.01 -1.16 3.93
N VAL A 320 1.34 -1.25 4.01
CA VAL A 320 2.08 -2.49 3.74
C VAL A 320 2.13 -3.41 4.95
N PHE A 321 2.54 -2.91 6.12
CA PHE A 321 2.78 -3.73 7.31
C PHE A 321 1.53 -3.95 8.16
N ASP A 322 0.63 -2.97 8.27
CA ASP A 322 -0.54 -3.08 9.14
C ASP A 322 -1.78 -3.58 8.40
N LEU A 323 -1.99 -3.12 7.17
CA LEU A 323 -3.20 -3.42 6.41
C LEU A 323 -3.01 -4.66 5.54
N LEU A 324 -1.96 -4.71 4.74
CA LEU A 324 -1.60 -5.90 3.94
C LEU A 324 -0.92 -6.99 4.77
N LYS A 325 -0.39 -6.65 5.96
CA LYS A 325 0.33 -7.59 6.85
C LYS A 325 1.57 -8.21 6.20
N TYR A 326 2.24 -7.47 5.32
CA TYR A 326 3.50 -7.96 4.77
C TYR A 326 4.58 -7.97 5.86
N ILE A 327 5.58 -8.81 5.65
CA ILE A 327 6.76 -8.97 6.49
C ILE A 327 7.99 -8.70 5.62
N ALA A 328 9.00 -8.07 6.20
CA ALA A 328 10.29 -7.90 5.55
C ALA A 328 11.22 -9.06 5.93
N VAL A 329 11.83 -9.72 4.96
CA VAL A 329 12.76 -10.85 5.18
C VAL A 329 14.08 -10.55 4.48
N PHE A 330 15.19 -10.76 5.18
CA PHE A 330 16.54 -10.53 4.67
C PHE A 330 17.20 -11.88 4.34
N PRO A 331 17.49 -12.18 3.06
CA PRO A 331 18.10 -13.46 2.66
C PRO A 331 19.61 -13.36 2.75
N VAL A 332 20.17 -13.71 3.91
CA VAL A 332 21.60 -13.58 4.13
C VAL A 332 22.13 -14.74 4.96
N GLY A 333 23.30 -15.25 4.57
CA GLY A 333 23.98 -16.31 5.29
C GLY A 333 24.57 -15.87 6.63
N VAL A 334 25.06 -16.83 7.44
CA VAL A 334 25.70 -16.55 8.74
C VAL A 334 26.81 -15.50 8.67
N LYS A 335 27.52 -15.41 7.54
CA LYS A 335 28.60 -14.41 7.33
C LYS A 335 28.09 -12.98 7.17
N LEU A 336 26.78 -12.78 7.06
CA LEU A 336 26.10 -11.51 6.83
C LEU A 336 26.46 -10.79 5.52
N SER A 337 27.45 -11.29 4.78
CA SER A 337 27.87 -10.84 3.48
C SER A 337 27.51 -11.84 2.39
N ASP A 338 27.22 -11.36 1.19
CA ASP A 338 27.21 -12.18 -0.01
C ASP A 338 28.63 -12.56 -0.47
N SER A 339 28.71 -13.25 -1.62
CA SER A 339 29.97 -13.66 -2.27
C SER A 339 30.89 -12.49 -2.62
N ASP A 340 30.31 -11.30 -2.83
CA ASP A 340 30.99 -10.07 -3.24
C ASP A 340 31.32 -9.16 -2.05
N GLY A 341 31.01 -9.60 -0.82
CA GLY A 341 31.28 -8.87 0.42
C GLY A 341 30.20 -7.85 0.81
N ASN A 342 29.06 -7.78 0.11
CA ASN A 342 27.97 -6.86 0.43
C ASN A 342 27.17 -7.35 1.65
N ILE A 343 27.03 -6.49 2.65
CA ILE A 343 26.36 -6.83 3.90
C ILE A 343 24.87 -6.49 3.81
N LEU A 344 23.99 -7.45 4.15
CA LEU A 344 22.53 -7.26 4.16
C LEU A 344 22.01 -6.57 2.88
N HIS A 345 22.46 -7.11 1.75
CA HIS A 345 22.27 -6.51 0.43
C HIS A 345 20.79 -6.44 0.02
N ASP A 346 20.06 -7.53 0.23
CA ASP A 346 18.67 -7.68 -0.19
C ASP A 346 17.68 -7.66 0.97
N CYS A 347 16.45 -7.21 0.68
CA CYS A 347 15.31 -7.25 1.59
C CYS A 347 14.03 -7.43 0.79
N PHE A 348 13.26 -8.47 1.11
CA PHE A 348 12.05 -8.84 0.39
C PHE A 348 10.81 -8.61 1.24
N LEU A 349 9.78 -8.01 0.65
CA LEU A 349 8.46 -7.90 1.27
C LEU A 349 7.61 -9.12 0.88
N MET A 350 7.20 -9.89 1.88
CA MET A 350 6.47 -11.15 1.73
C MET A 350 5.14 -11.10 2.50
N PRO A 351 4.08 -11.83 2.09
CA PRO A 351 2.84 -11.93 2.89
C PRO A 351 3.04 -12.57 4.28
N GLN A 352 2.21 -12.25 5.27
CA GLN A 352 2.32 -12.67 6.69
C GLN A 352 2.43 -14.19 6.97
N LYS A 353 2.02 -15.03 6.02
CA LYS A 353 1.99 -16.49 6.16
C LYS A 353 3.03 -17.20 5.30
N THR A 354 3.98 -16.45 4.76
CA THR A 354 5.05 -17.00 3.93
C THR A 354 5.90 -17.96 4.76
N THR A 355 6.04 -19.19 4.26
CA THR A 355 6.91 -20.19 4.87
C THR A 355 8.36 -20.04 4.40
N ALA A 356 9.29 -20.73 5.07
CA ALA A 356 10.69 -20.80 4.62
C ALA A 356 10.80 -21.35 3.18
N LEU A 357 9.94 -22.30 2.80
CA LEU A 357 9.91 -22.86 1.45
C LEU A 357 9.39 -21.84 0.42
N ASP A 358 8.30 -21.12 0.72
CA ASP A 358 7.76 -20.08 -0.16
C ASP A 358 8.80 -18.98 -0.40
N PHE A 359 9.53 -18.62 0.65
CA PHE A 359 10.62 -17.66 0.55
C PHE A 359 11.77 -18.17 -0.32
N ALA A 360 12.13 -19.46 -0.22
CA ALA A 360 13.13 -20.05 -1.10
C ALA A 360 12.72 -19.97 -2.58
N TYR A 361 11.46 -20.31 -2.92
CA TYR A 361 10.94 -20.13 -4.28
C TYR A 361 10.96 -18.68 -4.76
N ARG A 362 10.72 -17.73 -3.85
CA ARG A 362 10.77 -16.30 -4.17
C ARG A 362 12.19 -15.83 -4.52
N LEU A 363 13.21 -16.42 -3.89
CA LEU A 363 14.61 -16.13 -4.19
C LEU A 363 15.03 -16.76 -5.52
N HIS A 364 14.79 -18.06 -5.69
CA HIS A 364 15.04 -18.77 -6.94
C HIS A 364 14.27 -20.10 -6.98
N THR A 365 13.83 -20.52 -8.16
CA THR A 365 13.11 -21.81 -8.32
C THR A 365 13.94 -23.00 -7.84
N ASP A 366 15.25 -22.98 -8.07
CA ASP A 366 16.15 -24.07 -7.67
C ASP A 366 16.29 -24.18 -6.15
N PHE A 367 16.29 -23.04 -5.44
CA PHE A 367 16.31 -23.05 -3.98
C PHE A 367 15.05 -23.65 -3.39
N GLY A 368 13.89 -23.40 -4.01
CA GLY A 368 12.62 -24.03 -3.62
C GLY A 368 12.61 -25.53 -3.90
N ASN A 369 12.96 -25.94 -5.13
CA ASN A 369 12.96 -27.35 -5.54
C ASN A 369 13.92 -28.21 -4.70
N ASN A 370 15.11 -27.69 -4.45
CA ASN A 370 16.16 -28.39 -3.71
C ASN A 370 16.21 -28.00 -2.23
N PHE A 371 15.14 -27.47 -1.64
CA PHE A 371 15.15 -27.03 -0.25
C PHE A 371 15.47 -28.19 0.72
N ILE A 372 16.53 -28.02 1.52
CA ILE A 372 16.89 -28.94 2.60
C ILE A 372 16.39 -28.37 3.93
N LYS A 373 16.84 -27.18 4.29
CA LYS A 373 16.52 -26.48 5.54
C LYS A 373 16.79 -24.98 5.40
N ALA A 374 16.31 -24.20 6.34
CA ALA A 374 16.74 -22.81 6.48
C ALA A 374 17.27 -22.54 7.89
N ILE A 375 18.03 -21.47 8.05
CA ILE A 375 18.59 -21.03 9.33
C ILE A 375 18.10 -19.61 9.61
N ASP A 376 17.49 -19.41 10.77
CA ASP A 376 17.29 -18.06 11.31
C ASP A 376 18.60 -17.61 11.94
N VAL A 377 19.27 -16.67 11.28
CA VAL A 377 20.61 -16.18 11.69
C VAL A 377 20.54 -15.38 12.99
N LYS A 378 19.42 -14.70 13.28
CA LYS A 378 19.25 -13.93 14.52
C LYS A 378 19.05 -14.84 15.72
N LYS A 379 18.20 -15.86 15.57
CA LYS A 379 17.87 -16.83 16.64
C LYS A 379 18.86 -17.99 16.72
N ARG A 380 19.69 -18.19 15.69
CA ARG A 380 20.64 -19.30 15.53
C ARG A 380 19.98 -20.68 15.59
N ILE A 381 18.75 -20.78 15.06
CA ILE A 381 17.98 -22.03 15.02
C ILE A 381 17.80 -22.50 13.58
N THR A 382 17.71 -23.82 13.40
CA THR A 382 17.31 -24.41 12.12
C THR A 382 15.79 -24.42 12.04
N ILE A 383 15.25 -23.95 10.92
CA ILE A 383 13.82 -23.94 10.64
C ILE A 383 13.48 -24.90 9.49
N GLY A 384 12.32 -25.54 9.61
CA GLY A 384 11.79 -26.47 8.62
C GLY A 384 11.07 -25.76 7.47
N LYS A 385 10.64 -26.53 6.47
CA LYS A 385 9.93 -26.04 5.26
C LYS A 385 8.70 -25.21 5.59
N GLU A 386 7.85 -25.73 6.46
CA GLU A 386 6.54 -25.14 6.83
C GLU A 386 6.64 -24.07 7.92
N HIS A 387 7.85 -23.72 8.38
CA HIS A 387 8.01 -22.73 9.44
C HIS A 387 7.58 -21.35 8.92
N PRO A 388 6.59 -20.67 9.55
CA PRO A 388 6.16 -19.34 9.14
C PRO A 388 7.26 -18.32 9.48
N LEU A 389 7.58 -17.44 8.54
CA LEU A 389 8.57 -16.39 8.75
C LEU A 389 7.95 -15.19 9.49
N GLU A 390 8.76 -14.51 10.28
CA GLU A 390 8.39 -13.31 11.03
C GLU A 390 8.99 -12.05 10.40
N ASN A 391 8.44 -10.89 10.78
CA ASN A 391 8.92 -9.61 10.28
C ASN A 391 10.34 -9.31 10.80
N ARG A 392 11.24 -9.01 9.86
CA ARG A 392 12.68 -8.74 10.07
C ARG A 392 13.48 -9.97 10.46
N ASP A 393 13.04 -11.14 10.01
CA ASP A 393 13.84 -12.35 10.04
C ASP A 393 15.01 -12.24 9.05
N VAL A 394 16.14 -12.82 9.45
CA VAL A 394 17.33 -12.96 8.60
C VAL A 394 17.52 -14.44 8.35
N ILE A 395 17.26 -14.86 7.12
CA ILE A 395 17.12 -16.25 6.75
C ILE A 395 18.21 -16.66 5.77
N GLU A 396 18.93 -17.71 6.11
CA GLU A 396 19.82 -18.42 5.19
C GLU A 396 19.11 -19.66 4.66
N ILE A 397 18.93 -19.74 3.33
CA ILE A 397 18.37 -20.93 2.69
C ILE A 397 19.50 -21.90 2.36
N ILE A 398 19.37 -23.15 2.83
CA ILE A 398 20.27 -24.24 2.47
C ILE A 398 19.55 -25.16 1.50
N SER A 399 20.03 -25.15 0.26
CA SER A 399 19.54 -25.98 -0.83
C SER A 399 20.56 -27.08 -1.18
N GLY A 400 20.05 -28.20 -1.69
CA GLY A 400 20.84 -29.23 -2.33
C GLY A 400 21.42 -28.75 -3.65
N LYS A 401 22.52 -29.39 -4.06
CA LYS A 401 23.13 -29.18 -5.38
C LYS A 401 22.21 -29.60 -6.50
#